data_AF-A0A956S1W2-F1
#
_entry.id   AF-A0A956S1W2-F1
#
_cell.length_a   1.000
_cell.length_b   1.000
_cell.length_c   1.000
_cell.angle_alpha   90.00
_cell.angle_beta   90.00
_cell.angle_gamma   90.00
#
_symmetry.space_group_name_H-M   'P 1'
#
loop_
_entity.id
_entity.type
_entity.pdbx_description
1 polymer ?
#
loop_
_entity_poly.entity_id
_entity_poly.type
_entity_poly.pdbx_seq_one_letter_code
_entity_poly.pdbx_strand_id
1 'polypeptide(L)'
;MMNKKKLWLALMLSVSVMHCAHSNPGEPAVEEGKSTADLPEVYKKFVEGITVYMDGDEVVIETRGVPNHASPYWGVGDDLYEAPHAGMVVNPNSIAEQNLTFRLPASPKVSASISATPLGPIGVAVNGVALYNQYAGPNQPLEREIATFDRYHGHPQQFGQYHYHIEPVFLSTDDSKLVGFLLDGFPVYGRKDMDGSYPAELDAANGHLGATEDYPNGIYHYHIAADEPYISGGFRGTAGSATW
;
A
#
# COMPACT_ATOMS: atom_id res chain seq x y z
N MET A 1 -60.00 -34.79 -37.62
CA MET A 1 -60.02 -34.25 -36.25
C MET A 1 -58.63 -34.43 -35.64
N MET A 2 -57.98 -33.31 -35.32
CA MET A 2 -56.54 -33.20 -35.03
C MET A 2 -56.30 -33.43 -33.53
N ASN A 3 -55.52 -34.45 -33.16
CA ASN A 3 -55.27 -34.81 -31.76
C ASN A 3 -54.02 -34.05 -31.25
N LYS A 4 -54.22 -33.10 -30.33
CA LYS A 4 -53.19 -32.21 -29.79
C LYS A 4 -52.31 -32.94 -28.77
N LYS A 5 -50.99 -32.95 -29.00
CA LYS A 5 -49.96 -33.38 -28.04
C LYS A 5 -49.93 -32.39 -26.86
N LYS A 6 -50.02 -32.88 -25.62
CA LYS A 6 -49.71 -32.12 -24.40
C LYS A 6 -48.26 -32.37 -24.01
N LEU A 7 -47.42 -31.34 -24.15
CA LEU A 7 -46.04 -31.31 -23.68
C LEU A 7 -46.07 -30.85 -22.21
N TRP A 8 -45.56 -31.68 -21.30
CA TRP A 8 -45.40 -31.31 -19.89
C TRP A 8 -44.01 -30.71 -19.69
N LEU A 9 -43.96 -29.44 -19.26
CA LEU A 9 -42.73 -28.74 -18.92
C LEU A 9 -42.51 -28.88 -17.40
N ALA A 10 -41.51 -29.64 -16.98
CA ALA A 10 -41.10 -29.75 -15.58
C ALA A 10 -40.24 -28.53 -15.22
N LEU A 11 -40.74 -27.69 -14.31
CA LEU A 11 -40.03 -26.55 -13.75
C LEU A 11 -39.10 -27.05 -12.64
N MET A 12 -37.79 -27.16 -12.90
CA MET A 12 -36.80 -27.40 -11.84
C MET A 12 -36.58 -26.11 -11.05
N LEU A 13 -37.03 -26.11 -9.80
CA LEU A 13 -36.78 -25.05 -8.83
C LEU A 13 -35.37 -25.27 -8.24
N SER A 14 -34.39 -24.49 -8.67
CA SER A 14 -33.05 -24.50 -8.07
C SER A 14 -33.07 -23.71 -6.75
N VAL A 15 -32.97 -24.41 -5.63
CA VAL A 15 -32.74 -23.80 -4.31
C VAL A 15 -31.25 -23.50 -4.19
N SER A 16 -30.87 -22.23 -4.29
CA SER A 16 -29.52 -21.75 -3.99
C SER A 16 -29.33 -21.66 -2.48
N VAL A 17 -28.49 -22.54 -1.94
CA VAL A 17 -28.07 -22.49 -0.53
C VAL A 17 -26.99 -21.41 -0.42
N MET A 18 -27.30 -20.25 0.18
CA MET A 18 -26.29 -19.27 0.56
C MET A 18 -25.38 -19.90 1.63
N HIS A 19 -24.17 -20.27 1.22
CA HIS A 19 -23.07 -20.55 2.16
C HIS A 19 -22.48 -19.21 2.59
N CYS A 20 -22.57 -18.90 3.89
CA CYS A 20 -21.73 -17.88 4.50
C CYS A 20 -20.28 -18.39 4.51
N ALA A 21 -19.45 -17.89 3.60
CA ALA A 21 -18.01 -18.09 3.69
C ALA A 21 -17.45 -17.12 4.73
N HIS A 22 -16.84 -17.68 5.78
CA HIS A 22 -15.91 -16.97 6.64
C HIS A 22 -14.73 -16.53 5.75
N SER A 23 -14.47 -15.23 5.63
CA SER A 23 -13.35 -14.71 4.85
C SER A 23 -12.04 -14.96 5.61
N ASN A 24 -11.30 -15.98 5.18
CA ASN A 24 -9.84 -15.96 5.32
C ASN A 24 -9.29 -14.78 4.49
N PRO A 25 -8.13 -14.20 4.85
CA PRO A 25 -7.50 -13.17 4.03
C PRO A 25 -7.20 -13.79 2.65
N GLY A 26 -7.88 -13.28 1.62
CA GLY A 26 -7.77 -13.77 0.24
C GLY A 26 -6.51 -13.23 -0.44
N GLU A 27 -5.91 -14.05 -1.31
CA GLU A 27 -4.78 -13.65 -2.16
C GLU A 27 -5.16 -12.47 -3.08
N PRO A 28 -4.20 -11.61 -3.46
CA PRO A 28 -4.44 -10.49 -4.37
C PRO A 28 -5.03 -10.95 -5.71
N ALA A 29 -5.82 -10.08 -6.34
CA ALA A 29 -6.49 -10.40 -7.60
C ALA A 29 -5.46 -10.59 -8.73
N VAL A 30 -5.54 -11.72 -9.44
CA VAL A 30 -4.70 -12.00 -10.61
C VAL A 30 -5.56 -11.85 -11.86
N GLU A 31 -5.28 -10.85 -12.71
CA GLU A 31 -5.92 -10.75 -14.02
C GLU A 31 -5.36 -11.78 -15.00
N GLU A 32 -6.20 -12.20 -15.94
CA GLU A 32 -5.87 -13.20 -16.96
C GLU A 32 -4.63 -12.78 -17.78
N GLY A 33 -3.56 -13.58 -17.71
CA GLY A 33 -2.31 -13.32 -18.44
C GLY A 33 -1.16 -12.70 -17.62
N LYS A 34 -1.39 -12.33 -16.35
CA LYS A 34 -0.33 -11.87 -15.43
C LYS A 34 0.28 -13.05 -14.67
N SER A 35 1.61 -13.19 -14.70
CA SER A 35 2.31 -14.29 -14.05
C SER A 35 2.49 -14.01 -12.56
N THR A 36 1.96 -14.87 -11.70
CA THR A 36 2.33 -14.92 -10.27
C THR A 36 3.32 -16.03 -9.96
N ALA A 37 3.77 -16.77 -10.99
CA ALA A 37 4.88 -17.70 -10.83
C ALA A 37 6.10 -16.93 -10.31
N ASP A 38 6.73 -17.46 -9.26
CA ASP A 38 7.91 -16.90 -8.61
C ASP A 38 7.71 -15.55 -7.89
N LEU A 39 6.45 -15.09 -7.70
CA LEU A 39 6.18 -13.92 -6.87
C LEU A 39 6.60 -14.20 -5.42
N PRO A 40 7.47 -13.37 -4.79
CA PRO A 40 7.88 -13.61 -3.40
C PRO A 40 6.68 -13.54 -2.45
N GLU A 41 6.60 -14.48 -1.49
CA GLU A 41 5.45 -14.65 -0.57
C GLU A 41 5.04 -13.36 0.17
N VAL A 42 6.00 -12.49 0.49
CA VAL A 42 5.72 -11.22 1.17
C VAL A 42 4.78 -10.31 0.36
N TYR A 43 4.78 -10.40 -0.97
CA TYR A 43 3.89 -9.63 -1.84
C TYR A 43 2.45 -10.14 -1.85
N LYS A 44 2.18 -11.32 -1.27
CA LYS A 44 0.80 -11.78 -1.03
C LYS A 44 0.14 -11.08 0.15
N LYS A 45 0.88 -10.27 0.92
CA LYS A 45 0.34 -9.44 2.01
C LYS A 45 -0.37 -8.17 1.53
N PHE A 46 -0.31 -7.86 0.23
CA PHE A 46 -1.17 -6.81 -0.32
C PHE A 46 -2.64 -7.20 -0.18
N VAL A 47 -3.47 -6.22 0.17
CA VAL A 47 -4.90 -6.45 0.41
C VAL A 47 -5.66 -6.76 -0.89
N GLU A 48 -6.87 -7.30 -0.74
CA GLU A 48 -7.78 -7.53 -1.86
C GLU A 48 -8.03 -6.24 -2.67
N GLY A 49 -8.11 -6.37 -3.99
CA GLY A 49 -8.31 -5.25 -4.92
C GLY A 49 -7.01 -4.64 -5.45
N ILE A 50 -5.84 -5.10 -4.96
CA ILE A 50 -4.53 -4.77 -5.53
C ILE A 50 -4.08 -5.91 -6.44
N THR A 51 -3.64 -5.57 -7.65
CA THR A 51 -3.09 -6.54 -8.60
C THR A 51 -1.59 -6.58 -8.44
N VAL A 52 -1.03 -7.76 -8.14
CA VAL A 52 0.42 -7.95 -7.94
C VAL A 52 0.91 -9.15 -8.73
N TYR A 53 1.96 -8.96 -9.53
CA TYR A 53 2.47 -9.99 -10.42
C TYR A 53 3.94 -9.76 -10.81
N MET A 54 4.56 -10.78 -11.40
CA MET A 54 5.90 -10.73 -11.95
C MET A 54 5.89 -10.31 -13.43
N ASP A 55 6.80 -9.40 -13.79
CA ASP A 55 7.13 -9.05 -15.18
C ASP A 55 8.66 -9.07 -15.34
N GLY A 56 9.18 -10.20 -15.82
CA GLY A 56 10.62 -10.46 -15.84
C GLY A 56 11.20 -10.49 -14.42
N ASP A 57 12.17 -9.63 -14.16
CA ASP A 57 12.85 -9.50 -12.85
C ASP A 57 12.21 -8.42 -11.94
N GLU A 58 11.04 -7.90 -12.31
CA GLU A 58 10.31 -6.88 -11.56
C GLU A 58 9.03 -7.46 -10.95
N VAL A 59 8.71 -7.01 -9.73
CA VAL A 59 7.34 -7.08 -9.20
C VAL A 59 6.57 -5.86 -9.67
N VAL A 60 5.43 -6.08 -10.30
CA VAL A 60 4.51 -5.05 -10.75
C VAL A 60 3.30 -5.03 -9.83
N ILE A 61 2.97 -3.84 -9.31
CA ILE A 61 1.85 -3.59 -8.40
C ILE A 61 0.96 -2.53 -9.04
N GLU A 62 -0.31 -2.86 -9.28
CA GLU A 62 -1.30 -1.95 -9.81
C GLU A 62 -2.41 -1.70 -8.78
N THR A 63 -2.75 -0.44 -8.57
CA THR A 63 -3.67 0.00 -7.52
C THR A 63 -4.43 1.24 -7.93
N ARG A 64 -5.64 1.39 -7.37
CA ARG A 64 -6.41 2.63 -7.50
C ARG A 64 -5.89 3.76 -6.61
N GLY A 65 -4.95 3.48 -5.71
CA GLY A 65 -4.33 4.50 -4.86
C GLY A 65 -5.21 5.09 -3.77
N VAL A 66 -6.34 4.45 -3.48
CA VAL A 66 -7.31 4.95 -2.50
C VAL A 66 -7.21 4.15 -1.20
N PRO A 67 -7.42 4.79 -0.03
CA PRO A 67 -7.34 4.10 1.25
C PRO A 67 -8.52 3.15 1.44
N ASN A 68 -8.29 2.02 2.10
CA ASN A 68 -9.32 1.06 2.49
C ASN A 68 -9.88 1.34 3.90
N HIS A 69 -9.85 2.60 4.33
CA HIS A 69 -10.30 3.05 5.64
C HIS A 69 -11.09 4.35 5.53
N ALA A 70 -11.77 4.71 6.62
CA ALA A 70 -12.54 5.93 6.68
C ALA A 70 -11.62 7.17 6.56
N SER A 71 -12.12 8.22 5.92
CA SER A 71 -11.43 9.50 5.80
C SER A 71 -12.45 10.63 5.55
N PRO A 72 -12.23 11.84 6.11
CA PRO A 72 -13.02 13.01 5.73
C PRO A 72 -12.88 13.40 4.26
N TYR A 73 -11.80 12.96 3.60
CA TYR A 73 -11.53 13.28 2.21
C TYR A 73 -12.34 12.47 1.19
N TRP A 74 -13.10 11.47 1.63
CA TRP A 74 -14.10 10.80 0.80
C TRP A 74 -15.31 11.69 0.49
N GLY A 75 -15.58 12.69 1.34
CA GLY A 75 -16.71 13.60 1.18
C GLY A 75 -18.03 13.03 1.69
N VAL A 76 -18.92 13.93 2.12
CA VAL A 76 -20.22 13.57 2.72
C VAL A 76 -21.05 12.73 1.75
N GLY A 77 -21.49 11.56 2.19
CA GLY A 77 -22.36 10.65 1.43
C GLY A 77 -21.65 9.41 0.90
N ASP A 78 -20.31 9.35 0.99
CA ASP A 78 -19.55 8.13 0.76
C ASP A 78 -19.64 7.19 1.97
N ASP A 79 -19.59 5.86 1.74
CA ASP A 79 -19.66 4.85 2.80
C ASP A 79 -18.43 4.87 3.73
N LEU A 80 -17.28 5.34 3.24
CA LEU A 80 -16.05 5.51 3.99
C LEU A 80 -15.86 6.95 4.49
N TYR A 81 -16.88 7.81 4.37
CA TYR A 81 -16.82 9.15 4.94
C TYR A 81 -16.82 9.12 6.47
N GLU A 82 -15.93 9.90 7.07
CA GLU A 82 -16.02 10.29 8.47
C GLU A 82 -15.80 11.79 8.65
N ALA A 83 -16.32 12.38 9.73
CA ALA A 83 -16.07 13.79 10.00
C ALA A 83 -14.58 14.03 10.35
N PRO A 84 -14.01 15.20 9.99
CA PRO A 84 -12.66 15.59 10.42
C PRO A 84 -12.48 15.47 11.92
N HIS A 85 -11.31 14.99 12.36
CA HIS A 85 -11.00 14.94 13.79
C HIS A 85 -10.67 16.34 14.35
N ALA A 86 -10.67 16.47 15.67
CA ALA A 86 -10.30 17.71 16.34
C ALA A 86 -8.89 18.15 15.94
N GLY A 87 -8.73 19.44 15.59
CA GLY A 87 -7.45 20.02 15.20
C GLY A 87 -7.05 19.84 13.74
N MET A 88 -7.80 19.03 12.97
CA MET A 88 -7.52 18.84 11.54
C MET A 88 -7.85 20.11 10.74
N VAL A 89 -6.93 20.49 9.86
CA VAL A 89 -7.12 21.52 8.82
C VAL A 89 -7.38 20.82 7.50
N VAL A 90 -8.64 20.57 7.20
CA VAL A 90 -9.04 19.87 5.97
C VAL A 90 -8.58 20.67 4.75
N ASN A 91 -7.75 20.06 3.92
CA ASN A 91 -7.35 20.66 2.64
C ASN A 91 -8.55 20.60 1.65
N PRO A 92 -8.62 21.46 0.63
CA PRO A 92 -9.80 21.55 -0.24
C PRO A 92 -9.92 20.40 -1.26
N ASN A 93 -9.02 19.43 -1.23
CA ASN A 93 -8.99 18.32 -2.19
C ASN A 93 -9.87 17.16 -1.70
N SER A 94 -10.08 16.18 -2.56
CA SER A 94 -10.86 14.97 -2.25
C SER A 94 -10.16 13.75 -2.81
N ILE A 95 -10.38 12.59 -2.20
CA ILE A 95 -9.86 11.32 -2.70
C ILE A 95 -10.46 11.04 -4.08
N ALA A 96 -9.62 10.67 -5.04
CA ALA A 96 -10.04 10.19 -6.34
C ALA A 96 -9.25 8.93 -6.71
N GLU A 97 -9.93 7.97 -7.35
CA GLU A 97 -9.26 6.81 -7.91
C GLU A 97 -8.20 7.23 -8.93
N GLN A 98 -7.06 6.57 -8.87
CA GLN A 98 -5.91 6.72 -9.76
C GLN A 98 -5.70 5.43 -10.56
N ASN A 99 -4.76 5.44 -11.50
CA ASN A 99 -4.26 4.21 -12.16
C ASN A 99 -2.77 4.07 -11.85
N LEU A 100 -2.45 3.82 -10.58
CA LEU A 100 -1.06 3.72 -10.14
C LEU A 100 -0.47 2.38 -10.56
N THR A 101 0.72 2.41 -11.16
CA THR A 101 1.54 1.24 -11.41
C THR A 101 2.92 1.45 -10.81
N PHE A 102 3.34 0.53 -9.95
CA PHE A 102 4.69 0.47 -9.38
C PHE A 102 5.43 -0.73 -9.97
N ARG A 103 6.68 -0.51 -10.37
CA ARG A 103 7.59 -1.57 -10.82
C ARG A 103 8.80 -1.56 -9.89
N LEU A 104 8.98 -2.66 -9.18
CA LEU A 104 10.01 -2.83 -8.14
C LEU A 104 10.97 -3.94 -8.57
N PRO A 105 12.29 -3.82 -8.35
CA PRO A 105 13.18 -4.96 -8.52
C PRO A 105 12.76 -6.11 -7.60
N ALA A 106 12.51 -7.31 -8.15
CA ALA A 106 12.10 -8.47 -7.34
C ALA A 106 13.24 -9.05 -6.48
N SER A 107 14.48 -8.68 -6.79
CA SER A 107 15.68 -9.04 -6.04
C SER A 107 16.52 -7.79 -5.76
N PRO A 108 16.10 -6.95 -4.81
CA PRO A 108 16.76 -5.68 -4.51
C PRO A 108 18.17 -5.92 -3.97
N LYS A 109 19.10 -5.00 -4.28
CA LYS A 109 20.51 -5.06 -3.85
C LYS A 109 20.89 -3.76 -3.20
N VAL A 110 21.59 -3.84 -2.07
CA VAL A 110 22.13 -2.68 -1.36
C VAL A 110 23.19 -2.03 -2.26
N SER A 111 22.91 -0.79 -2.65
CA SER A 111 23.82 0.10 -3.38
C SER A 111 24.90 0.64 -2.45
N ALA A 112 26.03 1.07 -3.03
CA ALA A 112 27.13 1.68 -2.27
C ALA A 112 26.70 3.01 -1.61
N SER A 113 25.88 3.80 -2.30
CA SER A 113 25.38 5.11 -1.85
C SER A 113 23.85 5.10 -1.74
N ILE A 114 23.32 5.98 -0.89
CA ILE A 114 21.90 6.31 -0.86
C ILE A 114 21.62 7.31 -2.00
N SER A 115 20.55 7.08 -2.76
CA SER A 115 20.10 7.99 -3.83
C SER A 115 18.86 8.78 -3.38
N ALA A 116 18.70 9.99 -3.94
CA ALA A 116 17.55 10.83 -3.60
C ALA A 116 16.25 10.21 -4.12
N THR A 117 15.16 10.40 -3.36
CA THR A 117 13.82 10.07 -3.83
C THR A 117 13.27 11.17 -4.76
N PRO A 118 12.35 10.83 -5.69
CA PRO A 118 11.58 11.84 -6.40
C PRO A 118 10.59 12.53 -5.46
N LEU A 119 10.00 13.64 -5.91
CA LEU A 119 8.71 14.09 -5.36
C LEU A 119 7.60 13.20 -5.91
N GLY A 120 6.54 13.00 -5.13
CA GLY A 120 5.47 12.08 -5.47
C GLY A 120 5.70 10.68 -4.88
N PRO A 121 5.14 9.62 -5.50
CA PRO A 121 5.29 8.26 -5.00
C PRO A 121 6.74 7.79 -4.97
N ILE A 122 7.19 7.36 -3.81
CA ILE A 122 8.49 6.71 -3.56
C ILE A 122 8.35 5.23 -3.24
N GLY A 123 7.11 4.75 -3.10
CA GLY A 123 6.76 3.40 -2.74
C GLY A 123 5.26 3.23 -2.65
N VAL A 124 4.84 2.05 -2.22
CA VAL A 124 3.44 1.64 -2.11
C VAL A 124 3.22 0.88 -0.81
N ALA A 125 2.21 1.28 -0.05
CA ALA A 125 1.77 0.60 1.15
C ALA A 125 1.01 -0.69 0.80
N VAL A 126 0.94 -1.65 1.72
CA VAL A 126 0.24 -2.95 1.49
C VAL A 126 -1.26 -2.79 1.22
N ASN A 127 -1.86 -1.65 1.57
CA ASN A 127 -3.23 -1.30 1.19
C ASN A 127 -3.35 -0.60 -0.18
N GLY A 128 -2.26 -0.50 -0.93
CA GLY A 128 -2.23 0.09 -2.27
C GLY A 128 -2.13 1.62 -2.31
N VAL A 129 -2.00 2.30 -1.17
CA VAL A 129 -1.81 3.75 -1.10
C VAL A 129 -0.35 4.11 -1.36
N ALA A 130 -0.10 5.23 -2.05
CA ALA A 130 1.25 5.71 -2.31
C ALA A 130 1.97 6.15 -1.02
N LEU A 131 3.24 5.78 -0.90
CA LEU A 131 4.15 6.33 0.10
C LEU A 131 4.91 7.50 -0.53
N TYR A 132 4.96 8.63 0.16
CA TYR A 132 5.69 9.84 -0.25
C TYR A 132 6.89 10.08 0.65
N ASN A 133 7.83 10.91 0.20
CA ASN A 133 8.99 11.29 1.00
C ASN A 133 8.66 12.34 2.06
N GLN A 134 9.66 12.79 2.82
CA GLN A 134 9.49 13.72 3.93
C GLN A 134 9.17 15.18 3.54
N TYR A 135 8.96 15.47 2.26
CA TYR A 135 8.80 16.83 1.77
C TYR A 135 7.38 17.11 1.28
N ALA A 136 6.85 18.29 1.65
CA ALA A 136 5.61 18.85 1.09
C ALA A 136 5.77 19.33 -0.36
N GLY A 137 7.02 19.45 -0.83
CA GLY A 137 7.36 19.96 -2.15
C GLY A 137 8.87 20.18 -2.28
N PRO A 138 9.36 20.75 -3.40
CA PRO A 138 10.79 20.93 -3.61
C PRO A 138 11.44 21.76 -2.49
N ASN A 139 12.27 21.09 -1.67
CA ASN A 139 12.91 21.68 -0.48
C ASN A 139 11.92 22.30 0.53
N GLN A 140 10.70 21.76 0.62
CA GLN A 140 9.69 22.24 1.57
C GLN A 140 9.48 21.19 2.67
N PRO A 141 9.77 21.55 3.93
CA PRO A 141 9.48 20.71 5.09
C PRO A 141 7.98 20.36 5.23
N LEU A 142 7.68 19.21 5.81
CA LEU A 142 6.33 18.64 5.88
C LEU A 142 5.41 19.30 6.92
N GLU A 143 5.92 20.07 7.88
CA GLU A 143 5.18 20.43 9.11
C GLU A 143 3.88 21.18 8.84
N ARG A 144 3.80 21.90 7.72
CA ARG A 144 2.58 22.61 7.31
C ARG A 144 1.47 21.68 6.81
N GLU A 145 1.82 20.50 6.33
CA GLU A 145 0.88 19.52 5.81
C GLU A 145 0.39 18.54 6.88
N ILE A 146 1.15 18.34 7.97
CA ILE A 146 0.78 17.42 9.06
C ILE A 146 -0.62 17.73 9.62
N ALA A 147 -0.97 19.00 9.76
CA ALA A 147 -2.29 19.41 10.25
C ALA A 147 -3.45 18.99 9.30
N THR A 148 -3.13 18.65 8.05
CA THR A 148 -4.11 18.24 7.04
C THR A 148 -4.29 16.73 6.95
N PHE A 149 -3.49 15.93 7.65
CA PHE A 149 -3.67 14.49 7.62
C PHE A 149 -4.95 14.07 8.31
N ASP A 150 -5.60 13.03 7.80
CA ASP A 150 -6.68 12.38 8.53
C ASP A 150 -6.14 11.55 9.70
N ARG A 151 -7.03 10.87 10.42
CA ARG A 151 -6.65 10.10 11.61
C ARG A 151 -5.71 8.93 11.33
N TYR A 152 -5.56 8.54 10.07
CA TYR A 152 -4.67 7.47 9.62
C TYR A 152 -3.41 8.02 8.94
N HIS A 153 -3.17 9.33 9.10
CA HIS A 153 -1.98 10.05 8.69
C HIS A 153 -1.77 10.19 7.18
N GLY A 154 -2.84 10.12 6.39
CA GLY A 154 -2.78 10.42 4.97
C GLY A 154 -3.69 11.59 4.58
N HIS A 155 -3.50 12.05 3.35
CA HIS A 155 -4.31 13.11 2.75
C HIS A 155 -4.21 13.06 1.21
N PRO A 156 -5.16 13.66 0.47
CA PRO A 156 -5.07 13.81 -0.97
C PRO A 156 -4.33 15.09 -1.40
N GLN A 157 -3.55 14.97 -2.48
CA GLN A 157 -3.07 16.12 -3.23
C GLN A 157 -4.13 16.64 -4.23
N GLN A 158 -3.83 17.73 -4.94
CA GLN A 158 -4.75 18.46 -5.84
C GLN A 158 -5.45 17.65 -6.96
N PHE A 159 -4.88 16.52 -7.39
CA PHE A 159 -5.49 15.59 -8.35
C PHE A 159 -6.10 14.35 -7.69
N GLY A 160 -6.28 14.40 -6.37
CA GLY A 160 -6.99 13.40 -5.57
C GLY A 160 -6.20 12.14 -5.21
N GLN A 161 -4.91 12.06 -5.55
CA GLN A 161 -4.07 10.95 -5.08
C GLN A 161 -3.87 11.06 -3.57
N TYR A 162 -4.45 10.10 -2.85
CA TYR A 162 -4.24 9.94 -1.42
C TYR A 162 -2.90 9.27 -1.16
N HIS A 163 -2.16 9.74 -0.16
CA HIS A 163 -0.82 9.25 0.14
C HIS A 163 -0.46 9.44 1.61
N TYR A 164 0.57 8.71 2.04
CA TYR A 164 1.16 8.81 3.38
C TYR A 164 2.58 9.38 3.29
N HIS A 165 2.87 10.37 4.13
CA HIS A 165 4.23 10.87 4.35
C HIS A 165 4.86 10.32 5.64
N ILE A 166 4.03 9.89 6.59
CA ILE A 166 4.43 9.42 7.92
C ILE A 166 3.77 8.08 8.22
N GLU A 167 3.96 7.54 9.43
CA GLU A 167 3.39 6.25 9.85
C GLU A 167 1.89 6.13 9.49
N PRO A 168 1.50 5.24 8.55
CA PRO A 168 0.10 5.00 8.28
C PRO A 168 -0.49 4.18 9.42
N VAL A 169 -1.09 4.84 10.41
CA VAL A 169 -1.51 4.18 11.67
C VAL A 169 -2.64 3.18 11.51
N PHE A 170 -3.25 3.11 10.32
CA PHE A 170 -4.13 2.01 9.94
C PHE A 170 -3.39 0.67 9.74
N LEU A 171 -2.12 0.72 9.33
CA LEU A 171 -1.30 -0.45 8.96
C LEU A 171 -0.31 -0.83 10.07
N SER A 172 0.37 0.16 10.65
CA SER A 172 1.40 -0.01 11.67
C SER A 172 1.18 1.01 12.79
N THR A 173 1.31 0.62 14.05
CA THR A 173 1.30 1.59 15.15
C THR A 173 2.37 1.24 16.16
N ASP A 174 3.54 1.85 16.01
CA ASP A 174 4.69 1.63 16.89
C ASP A 174 4.96 0.12 17.10
N ASP A 175 4.92 -0.63 16.00
CA ASP A 175 5.07 -2.08 15.94
C ASP A 175 6.08 -2.48 14.85
N SER A 176 6.16 -3.77 14.54
CA SER A 176 7.09 -4.35 13.56
C SER A 176 6.40 -4.84 12.29
N LYS A 177 5.18 -4.36 12.00
CA LYS A 177 4.40 -4.86 10.86
C LYS A 177 4.93 -4.34 9.54
N LEU A 178 4.75 -5.13 8.48
CA LEU A 178 5.01 -4.67 7.11
C LEU A 178 4.04 -3.54 6.76
N VAL A 179 4.59 -2.38 6.40
CA VAL A 179 3.84 -1.20 5.93
C VAL A 179 3.72 -1.21 4.42
N GLY A 180 4.78 -1.57 3.70
CA GLY A 180 4.83 -1.50 2.24
C GLY A 180 6.21 -1.75 1.68
N PHE A 181 6.44 -1.27 0.47
CA PHE A 181 7.72 -1.39 -0.24
C PHE A 181 8.08 -0.06 -0.91
N LEU A 182 9.37 0.28 -0.90
CA LEU A 182 9.87 1.41 -1.69
C LEU A 182 10.21 0.99 -3.12
N LEU A 183 10.37 1.97 -4.01
CA LEU A 183 10.64 1.76 -5.43
C LEU A 183 11.89 0.94 -5.72
N ASP A 184 12.85 0.89 -4.80
CA ASP A 184 14.04 0.07 -4.93
C ASP A 184 13.86 -1.40 -4.52
N GLY A 185 12.64 -1.79 -4.17
CA GLY A 185 12.22 -3.16 -3.88
C GLY A 185 12.42 -3.59 -2.42
N PHE A 186 13.01 -2.75 -1.57
CA PHE A 186 13.15 -3.07 -0.16
C PHE A 186 11.86 -2.80 0.64
N PRO A 187 11.52 -3.67 1.61
CA PRO A 187 10.33 -3.51 2.43
C PRO A 187 10.48 -2.37 3.44
N VAL A 188 9.35 -1.78 3.82
CA VAL A 188 9.21 -0.80 4.90
C VAL A 188 8.41 -1.46 6.02
N TYR A 189 8.96 -1.48 7.22
CA TYR A 189 8.32 -1.97 8.42
C TYR A 189 7.97 -0.83 9.38
N GLY A 190 7.12 -1.12 10.36
CA GLY A 190 6.85 -0.23 11.48
C GLY A 190 8.10 0.13 12.28
N ARG A 191 7.90 0.89 13.35
CA ARG A 191 8.99 1.53 14.13
C ARG A 191 9.91 0.56 14.87
N LYS A 192 9.58 -0.73 14.95
CA LYS A 192 10.29 -1.72 15.75
C LYS A 192 10.79 -2.89 14.93
N ASP A 193 11.86 -3.50 15.42
CA ASP A 193 12.33 -4.82 15.00
C ASP A 193 11.32 -5.90 15.39
N MET A 194 11.42 -7.08 14.76
CA MET A 194 10.51 -8.21 15.00
C MET A 194 10.51 -8.74 16.45
N ASP A 195 11.52 -8.38 17.25
CA ASP A 195 11.60 -8.70 18.68
C ASP A 195 10.94 -7.64 19.58
N GLY A 196 10.38 -6.58 18.99
CA GLY A 196 9.72 -5.47 19.67
C GLY A 196 10.67 -4.39 20.19
N SER A 197 11.97 -4.47 19.91
CA SER A 197 12.93 -3.41 20.21
C SER A 197 12.89 -2.31 19.14
N TYR A 198 13.39 -1.12 19.47
CA TYR A 198 13.64 -0.09 18.47
C TYR A 198 14.98 -0.38 17.79
N PRO A 199 15.05 -0.35 16.45
CA PRO A 199 16.28 -0.63 15.74
C PRO A 199 17.36 0.40 16.12
N ALA A 200 18.55 -0.10 16.40
CA ALA A 200 19.73 0.72 16.57
C ALA A 200 20.49 0.84 15.24
N GLU A 201 21.29 1.90 15.09
CA GLU A 201 22.20 2.07 13.94
C GLU A 201 21.50 2.12 12.56
N LEU A 202 20.34 2.78 12.47
CA LEU A 202 19.73 3.10 11.17
C LEU A 202 20.68 3.97 10.34
N ASP A 203 20.78 3.67 9.05
CA ASP A 203 21.49 4.52 8.11
C ASP A 203 20.69 5.79 7.76
N ALA A 204 21.27 6.67 6.94
CA ALA A 204 20.64 7.93 6.57
C ALA A 204 19.36 7.77 5.72
N ALA A 205 19.07 6.56 5.22
CA ALA A 205 17.82 6.24 4.54
C ALA A 205 16.76 5.69 5.50
N ASN A 206 17.05 5.66 6.81
CA ASN A 206 16.20 5.13 7.87
C ASN A 206 16.03 3.60 7.82
N GLY A 207 17.06 2.89 7.35
CA GLY A 207 17.04 1.43 7.26
C GLY A 207 18.32 0.76 7.73
N HIS A 208 18.28 -0.57 7.82
CA HIS A 208 19.41 -1.40 8.21
C HIS A 208 19.29 -2.83 7.65
N LEU A 209 20.33 -3.64 7.80
CA LEU A 209 20.29 -5.09 7.51
C LEU A 209 19.90 -5.86 8.77
N GLY A 210 18.80 -6.60 8.71
CA GLY A 210 18.30 -7.37 9.84
C GLY A 210 17.26 -8.41 9.44
N ALA A 211 17.00 -9.36 10.33
CA ALA A 211 15.92 -10.34 10.14
C ALA A 211 14.57 -9.69 10.43
N THR A 212 13.57 -10.04 9.63
CA THR A 212 12.18 -9.62 9.83
C THR A 212 11.28 -10.85 9.85
N GLU A 213 10.00 -10.67 10.19
CA GLU A 213 9.01 -11.75 10.13
C GLU A 213 8.94 -12.39 8.73
N ASP A 214 9.07 -11.60 7.67
CA ASP A 214 9.00 -12.06 6.28
C ASP A 214 10.35 -12.52 5.72
N TYR A 215 11.44 -12.01 6.29
CA TYR A 215 12.81 -12.30 5.85
C TYR A 215 13.63 -12.81 7.05
N PRO A 216 13.41 -14.05 7.52
CA PRO A 216 14.08 -14.58 8.72
C PRO A 216 15.59 -14.74 8.55
N ASN A 217 16.08 -14.82 7.30
CA ASN A 217 17.51 -14.86 6.98
C ASN A 217 18.15 -13.47 6.84
N GLY A 218 17.37 -12.41 7.01
CA GLY A 218 17.82 -11.04 6.89
C GLY A 218 17.60 -10.44 5.50
N ILE A 219 17.20 -9.16 5.49
CA ILE A 219 17.18 -8.29 4.32
C ILE A 219 17.49 -6.86 4.76
N TYR A 220 17.94 -6.01 3.84
CA TYR A 220 17.92 -4.58 4.11
C TYR A 220 16.46 -4.13 4.10
N HIS A 221 16.06 -3.35 5.09
CA HIS A 221 14.70 -2.84 5.19
C HIS A 221 14.68 -1.49 5.87
N TYR A 222 13.64 -0.72 5.57
CA TYR A 222 13.38 0.57 6.18
C TYR A 222 12.48 0.43 7.39
N HIS A 223 12.62 1.34 8.33
CA HIS A 223 11.66 1.51 9.41
C HIS A 223 10.92 2.83 9.24
N ILE A 224 9.66 2.83 9.65
CA ILE A 224 8.98 4.06 9.99
C ILE A 224 9.67 4.72 11.21
N ALA A 225 9.75 6.04 11.23
CA ALA A 225 10.23 6.84 12.35
C ALA A 225 9.20 7.91 12.75
N ALA A 226 9.26 8.35 14.01
CA ALA A 226 8.45 9.46 14.50
C ALA A 226 8.92 10.83 13.98
N ASP A 227 10.21 10.93 13.66
CA ASP A 227 10.87 12.13 13.20
C ASP A 227 11.35 11.95 11.75
N GLU A 228 11.76 13.05 11.10
CA GLU A 228 12.34 13.02 9.75
C GLU A 228 13.47 11.97 9.67
N PRO A 229 13.47 11.10 8.63
CA PRO A 229 12.74 11.21 7.38
C PRO A 229 11.38 10.48 7.32
N TYR A 230 10.82 10.10 8.48
CA TYR A 230 9.55 9.40 8.67
C TYR A 230 9.44 8.02 8.02
N ILE A 231 9.58 7.94 6.70
CA ILE A 231 9.57 6.69 5.92
C ILE A 231 10.98 6.39 5.43
N SER A 232 11.63 7.33 4.74
CA SER A 232 12.97 7.11 4.18
C SER A 232 13.64 8.41 3.72
N GLY A 233 14.94 8.51 3.98
CA GLY A 233 15.78 9.62 3.52
C GLY A 233 16.30 9.46 2.07
N GLY A 234 16.02 8.34 1.42
CA GLY A 234 16.54 8.01 0.08
C GLY A 234 16.49 6.51 -0.21
N PHE A 235 16.69 6.11 -1.47
CA PHE A 235 16.77 4.70 -1.81
C PHE A 235 18.15 4.12 -1.53
N ARG A 236 18.19 2.96 -0.86
CA ARG A 236 19.38 2.18 -0.61
C ARG A 236 19.64 1.14 -1.70
N GLY A 237 18.71 0.90 -2.62
CA GLY A 237 18.90 0.09 -3.81
C GLY A 237 18.84 0.90 -5.11
N THR A 238 18.66 0.20 -6.23
CA THR A 238 18.33 0.83 -7.52
C THR A 238 16.82 0.93 -7.64
N ALA A 239 16.29 2.14 -7.67
CA ALA A 239 14.86 2.36 -7.82
C ALA A 239 14.35 1.88 -9.19
N GLY A 240 13.18 1.22 -9.19
CA GLY A 240 12.35 1.00 -10.36
C GLY A 240 11.54 2.26 -10.70
N SER A 241 10.24 2.12 -10.90
CA SER A 241 9.40 3.24 -11.36
C SER A 241 7.98 3.24 -10.79
N ALA A 242 7.37 4.44 -10.77
CA ALA A 242 5.95 4.64 -10.52
C ALA A 242 5.33 5.48 -11.64
N THR A 243 4.12 5.12 -12.09
CA THR A 243 3.31 5.89 -13.03
C THR A 243 1.89 6.06 -12.49
N TRP A 244 1.25 7.18 -12.81
CA TRP A 244 -0.09 7.56 -12.34
C TRP A 244 -0.80 8.46 -13.35
#